data_AF-A0A1B6LPK8-F1
#
_entry.id   AF-A0A1B6LPK8-F1
#
_cell.length_a   1.000
_cell.length_b   1.000
_cell.length_c   1.000
_cell.angle_alpha   90.00
_cell.angle_beta   90.00
_cell.angle_gamma   90.00
#
_symmetry.space_group_name_H-M   'P 1'
#
loop_
_entity.id
_entity.type
_entity.pdbx_description
1 polymer ?
#
loop_
_entity_poly.entity_id
_entity_poly.type
_entity_poly.pdbx_seq_one_letter_code
_entity_poly.pdbx_strand_id
1 'polypeptide(L)'
;MAAVRRRMIGVLNRLSTYSSTHVGFSTLSHRREAVYSICHKCAVLAVSCSSVRPEVGGQRHLLANNYQCLSLGNKMEMSQDSWSLPPQQGLYDPQNEKDACGVGFIVSIDGTRSHKIVRDAEKLAMRMNHRGACACDNDTGDGAGVLTAIPHNYYFHELREQHSIDLPPFRQYATGIFYLDKIHHADCEAQFTKIAEECNLKVLYWRTVPTNSAGIGEVARSGEPFMRQVFLVPSSPVPEEELQKQVFVLRKRATHKIPKPGVRFYICSLSNTTVIYKGQFTSDQLWRYFT
;
A
#
# COMPACT_ATOMS: atom_id res chain seq x y z
N MET A 1 -9.47 4.31 -17.62
CA MET A 1 -9.27 4.72 -16.20
C MET A 1 -10.00 3.86 -15.15
N ALA A 2 -11.23 3.36 -15.38
CA ALA A 2 -11.95 2.55 -14.38
C ALA A 2 -11.33 1.16 -14.05
N ALA A 3 -10.51 0.60 -14.95
CA ALA A 3 -9.90 -0.73 -14.79
C ALA A 3 -8.64 -0.73 -13.89
N VAL A 4 -7.89 0.38 -13.83
CA VAL A 4 -6.69 0.55 -12.97
C VAL A 4 -7.11 0.57 -11.49
N ARG A 5 -8.24 1.24 -11.18
CA ARG A 5 -8.83 1.27 -9.84
C ARG A 5 -9.20 -0.11 -9.28
N ARG A 6 -9.56 -1.10 -10.12
CA ARG A 6 -9.99 -2.44 -9.65
C ARG A 6 -8.83 -3.39 -9.32
N ARG A 7 -7.64 -3.23 -9.89
CA ARG A 7 -6.50 -4.16 -9.68
C ARG A 7 -5.66 -3.83 -8.44
N MET A 8 -5.45 -2.56 -8.13
CA MET A 8 -4.76 -2.12 -6.90
C MET A 8 -5.54 -2.53 -5.63
N ILE A 9 -6.87 -2.52 -5.71
CA ILE A 9 -7.78 -3.03 -4.68
C ILE A 9 -7.63 -4.55 -4.51
N GLY A 10 -7.40 -5.28 -5.61
CA GLY A 10 -7.42 -6.75 -5.62
C GLY A 10 -6.17 -7.44 -5.04
N VAL A 11 -4.99 -6.82 -5.08
CA VAL A 11 -3.75 -7.41 -4.54
C VAL A 11 -3.61 -7.13 -3.03
N LEU A 12 -3.93 -5.90 -2.59
CA LEU A 12 -3.88 -5.54 -1.18
C LEU A 12 -5.08 -6.06 -0.36
N ASN A 13 -6.30 -6.12 -0.93
CA ASN A 13 -7.43 -6.73 -0.20
C ASN A 13 -7.35 -8.26 -0.12
N ARG A 14 -6.76 -8.95 -1.12
CA ARG A 14 -6.62 -10.42 -1.06
C ARG A 14 -5.69 -10.90 0.06
N LEU A 15 -4.69 -10.10 0.41
CA LEU A 15 -3.83 -10.37 1.57
C LEU A 15 -4.51 -10.05 2.92
N SER A 16 -5.52 -9.16 2.94
CA SER A 16 -6.35 -8.90 4.13
C SER A 16 -7.44 -9.95 4.35
N THR A 17 -7.94 -10.63 3.31
CA THR A 17 -9.05 -11.60 3.42
C THR A 17 -8.60 -13.05 3.63
N TYR A 18 -7.32 -13.38 3.44
CA TYR A 18 -6.80 -14.73 3.71
C TYR A 18 -6.72 -15.07 5.22
N SER A 19 -7.09 -14.11 6.07
CA SER A 19 -7.09 -14.22 7.53
C SER A 19 -8.30 -14.98 8.14
N SER A 20 -9.30 -15.40 7.34
CA SER A 20 -10.59 -15.84 7.90
C SER A 20 -11.13 -17.20 7.45
N THR A 21 -10.36 -18.03 6.74
CA THR A 21 -10.79 -19.40 6.42
C THR A 21 -9.99 -20.42 7.22
N HIS A 22 -10.53 -20.83 8.35
CA HIS A 22 -10.16 -22.09 8.99
C HIS A 22 -10.70 -23.24 8.14
N VAL A 23 -9.80 -23.96 7.46
CA VAL A 23 -10.05 -25.32 7.00
C VAL A 23 -8.95 -26.19 7.60
N GLY A 24 -9.37 -27.14 8.42
CA GLY A 24 -8.52 -27.94 9.30
C GLY A 24 -7.46 -28.73 8.55
N PHE A 25 -6.22 -28.62 9.02
CA PHE A 25 -5.19 -29.63 8.86
C PHE A 25 -4.52 -29.78 10.23
N SER A 26 -4.85 -30.89 10.90
CA SER A 26 -4.26 -31.31 12.15
C SER A 26 -2.78 -31.67 11.94
N THR A 27 -1.98 -31.43 12.99
CA THR A 27 -0.54 -31.77 13.14
C THR A 27 0.48 -30.82 12.49
N LEU A 28 0.57 -29.56 12.97
CA LEU A 28 1.77 -28.70 13.02
C LEU A 28 1.42 -27.31 13.63
N SER A 29 0.83 -27.28 14.84
CA SER A 29 0.16 -26.06 15.33
C SER A 29 1.07 -25.04 16.03
N HIS A 30 2.15 -25.44 16.73
CA HIS A 30 2.86 -24.50 17.62
C HIS A 30 3.86 -23.54 16.93
N ARG A 31 4.49 -23.93 15.80
CA ARG A 31 5.44 -23.03 15.09
C ARG A 31 4.76 -22.04 14.14
N ARG A 32 3.56 -22.34 13.65
CA ARG A 32 2.82 -21.46 12.72
C ARG A 32 2.15 -20.28 13.43
N GLU A 33 1.64 -20.49 14.65
CA GLU A 33 1.09 -19.41 15.48
C GLU A 33 2.16 -18.38 15.87
N ALA A 34 3.39 -18.82 16.13
CA ALA A 34 4.51 -17.92 16.40
C ALA A 34 4.83 -17.01 15.20
N VAL A 35 4.93 -17.56 13.98
CA VAL A 35 5.23 -16.77 12.77
C VAL A 35 4.10 -15.79 12.43
N TYR A 36 2.84 -16.17 12.63
CA TYR A 36 1.69 -15.27 12.44
C TYR A 36 1.65 -14.16 13.52
N SER A 37 1.89 -14.50 14.79
CA SER A 37 1.95 -13.54 15.90
C SER A 37 3.10 -12.54 15.76
N ILE A 38 4.24 -12.98 15.20
CA ILE A 38 5.40 -12.14 14.88
C ILE A 38 5.10 -11.20 13.71
N CYS A 39 4.38 -11.68 12.68
CA CYS A 39 4.02 -10.90 11.50
C CYS A 39 3.18 -9.66 11.84
N HIS A 40 2.21 -9.79 12.77
CA HIS A 40 1.39 -8.66 13.21
C HIS A 40 2.11 -7.67 14.15
N LYS A 41 3.27 -8.03 14.69
CA LYS A 41 4.02 -7.20 15.65
C LYS A 41 5.17 -6.44 15.00
N CYS A 42 5.87 -7.06 14.04
CA CYS A 42 7.16 -6.60 13.51
C CYS A 42 7.38 -6.91 12.02
N ALA A 43 6.33 -6.92 11.18
CA ALA A 43 6.48 -7.06 9.74
C ALA A 43 6.20 -5.75 8.98
N VAL A 44 6.93 -5.60 7.88
CA VAL A 44 6.72 -4.55 6.89
C VAL A 44 6.64 -5.19 5.51
N LEU A 45 5.57 -4.92 4.77
CA LEU A 45 5.37 -5.38 3.39
C LEU A 45 5.43 -4.18 2.46
N ALA A 46 6.37 -4.17 1.52
CA ALA A 46 6.51 -3.14 0.51
C ALA A 46 6.08 -3.69 -0.87
N VAL A 47 5.33 -2.87 -1.61
CA VAL A 47 4.78 -3.22 -2.93
C VAL A 47 5.06 -2.08 -3.91
N SER A 48 5.55 -2.44 -5.10
CA SER A 48 5.70 -1.58 -6.28
C SER A 48 4.84 -2.14 -7.41
N CYS A 49 3.86 -1.39 -7.90
CA CYS A 49 2.96 -1.84 -8.95
C CYS A 49 3.46 -1.46 -10.36
N SER A 50 3.28 -2.37 -11.31
CA SER A 50 3.40 -2.14 -12.75
C SER A 50 2.14 -2.61 -13.43
N SER A 51 1.47 -1.73 -14.17
CA SER A 51 0.39 -2.09 -15.08
C SER A 51 0.70 -1.67 -16.52
N VAL A 52 1.70 -2.32 -17.11
CA VAL A 52 1.83 -2.32 -18.58
C VAL A 52 0.75 -3.25 -19.14
N ARG A 53 -0.20 -2.71 -19.91
CA ARG A 53 -1.05 -3.57 -20.76
C ARG A 53 -0.25 -3.96 -22.00
N PRO A 54 -0.26 -5.24 -22.42
CA PRO A 54 0.01 -5.54 -23.81
C PRO A 54 -1.17 -5.01 -24.62
N GLU A 55 -0.92 -4.08 -25.55
CA GLU A 55 -1.88 -3.80 -26.60
C GLU A 55 -2.04 -5.06 -27.45
N VAL A 56 -3.28 -5.55 -27.55
CA VAL A 56 -3.65 -6.65 -28.43
C VAL A 56 -3.90 -6.07 -29.80
N GLY A 57 -3.10 -6.50 -30.78
CA GLY A 57 -3.43 -6.41 -32.21
C GLY A 57 -2.87 -5.19 -32.94
N GLY A 58 -1.68 -5.35 -33.53
CA GLY A 58 -1.15 -4.44 -34.55
C GLY A 58 0.06 -5.07 -35.22
N GLN A 59 -0.13 -5.59 -36.44
CA GLN A 59 0.96 -6.09 -37.29
C GLN A 59 2.03 -5.00 -37.41
N ARG A 60 3.22 -5.23 -36.84
CA ARG A 60 4.38 -4.36 -37.07
C ARG A 60 4.92 -4.64 -38.47
N HIS A 61 4.47 -3.82 -39.43
CA HIS A 61 5.18 -3.61 -40.67
C HIS A 61 6.47 -2.82 -40.34
N LEU A 62 7.62 -3.45 -40.58
CA LEU A 62 8.93 -2.81 -40.45
C LEU A 62 9.08 -1.83 -41.62
N LEU A 63 8.91 -0.54 -41.36
CA LEU A 63 9.45 0.51 -42.23
C LEU A 63 10.83 0.90 -41.69
N ALA A 64 11.85 0.34 -42.33
CA ALA A 64 13.24 0.76 -42.16
C ALA A 64 13.38 2.16 -42.76
N ASN A 65 13.60 3.18 -41.91
CA ASN A 65 14.07 4.47 -42.36
C ASN A 65 15.58 4.38 -42.60
N ASN A 66 15.96 4.50 -43.86
CA ASN A 66 17.33 4.67 -44.34
C ASN A 66 17.89 6.02 -43.86
N TYR A 67 18.86 5.98 -42.96
CA TYR A 67 19.87 7.02 -42.83
C TYR A 67 21.24 6.35 -42.95
N GLN A 68 21.84 6.48 -44.13
CA GLN A 68 23.15 5.95 -44.46
C GLN A 68 24.19 7.05 -44.20
N CYS A 69 24.87 6.98 -43.05
CA CYS A 69 26.07 7.79 -42.80
C CYS A 69 27.30 6.98 -43.21
N LEU A 70 27.94 7.39 -44.29
CA LEU A 70 29.22 6.89 -44.77
C LEU A 70 30.36 7.46 -43.90
N SER A 71 31.09 6.62 -43.18
CA SER A 71 32.54 6.79 -43.05
C SER A 71 33.20 5.48 -42.61
N LEU A 72 34.29 5.19 -43.29
CA LEU A 72 35.05 3.95 -43.27
C LEU A 72 35.88 3.78 -41.98
N GLY A 73 35.92 2.54 -41.48
CA GLY A 73 37.16 1.91 -41.05
C GLY A 73 37.73 2.28 -39.67
N ASN A 74 37.12 1.77 -38.59
CA ASN A 74 37.76 0.88 -37.61
C ASN A 74 36.78 0.61 -36.45
N LYS A 75 36.21 -0.60 -36.41
CA LYS A 75 35.33 -1.05 -35.32
C LYS A 75 36.17 -1.33 -34.07
N MET A 76 36.06 -0.47 -33.07
CA MET A 76 36.19 -0.90 -31.68
C MET A 76 34.91 -1.69 -31.34
N GLU A 77 35.03 -2.99 -31.11
CA GLU A 77 33.95 -3.82 -30.58
C GLU A 77 33.68 -3.42 -29.12
N MET A 78 32.61 -2.66 -28.92
CA MET A 78 31.97 -2.54 -27.60
C MET A 78 31.08 -3.76 -27.37
N SER A 79 31.41 -4.57 -26.37
CA SER A 79 30.53 -5.64 -25.89
C SER A 79 29.27 -5.03 -25.27
N GLN A 80 28.19 -4.98 -26.05
CA GLN A 80 26.84 -4.78 -25.53
C GLN A 80 26.44 -6.07 -24.82
N ASP A 81 26.55 -6.09 -23.49
CA ASP A 81 25.83 -7.07 -22.68
C ASP A 81 24.34 -6.80 -22.83
N SER A 82 23.73 -7.40 -23.85
CA SER A 82 22.30 -7.42 -24.03
C SER A 82 21.72 -8.33 -22.95
N TRP A 83 21.03 -7.73 -21.98
CA TRP A 83 20.23 -8.48 -21.02
C TRP A 83 19.10 -9.20 -21.79
N SER A 84 19.33 -10.46 -22.17
CA SER A 84 18.31 -11.34 -22.74
C SER A 84 17.67 -12.20 -21.65
N LEU A 85 16.39 -12.52 -21.82
CA LEU A 85 15.71 -13.49 -20.96
C LEU A 85 16.47 -14.84 -20.99
N PRO A 86 16.50 -15.59 -19.88
CA PRO A 86 17.10 -16.91 -19.90
C PRO A 86 16.41 -17.81 -20.94
N PRO A 87 17.12 -18.75 -21.57
CA PRO A 87 16.53 -19.67 -22.54
C PRO A 87 15.49 -20.58 -21.86
N GLN A 88 14.58 -21.14 -22.66
CA GLN A 88 13.55 -22.07 -22.19
C GLN A 88 14.19 -23.26 -21.45
N GLN A 89 13.79 -23.49 -20.19
CA GLN A 89 14.34 -24.57 -19.37
C GLN A 89 13.26 -25.19 -18.47
N GLY A 90 13.07 -26.51 -18.57
CA GLY A 90 12.01 -27.20 -17.82
C GLY A 90 10.62 -26.65 -18.14
N LEU A 91 9.85 -26.27 -17.12
CA LEU A 91 8.52 -25.65 -17.26
C LEU A 91 8.60 -24.13 -17.53
N TYR A 92 9.79 -23.53 -17.48
CA TYR A 92 9.96 -22.10 -17.76
C TYR A 92 10.01 -21.87 -19.27
N ASP A 93 9.02 -21.12 -19.78
CA ASP A 93 8.93 -20.64 -21.15
C ASP A 93 9.05 -19.10 -21.16
N PRO A 94 10.10 -18.53 -21.79
CA PRO A 94 10.30 -17.08 -21.86
C PRO A 94 9.13 -16.32 -22.48
N GLN A 95 8.32 -16.98 -23.32
CA GLN A 95 7.11 -16.37 -23.91
C GLN A 95 6.01 -16.14 -22.87
N ASN A 96 6.07 -16.84 -21.74
CA ASN A 96 5.14 -16.69 -20.62
C ASN A 96 5.67 -15.75 -19.52
N GLU A 97 6.89 -15.21 -19.68
CA GLU A 97 7.45 -14.24 -18.73
C GLU A 97 6.61 -12.96 -18.77
N LYS A 98 6.02 -12.63 -17.63
CA LYS A 98 5.19 -11.43 -17.47
C LYS A 98 5.87 -10.52 -16.47
N ASP A 99 6.09 -9.28 -16.88
CA ASP A 99 6.60 -8.27 -15.97
C ASP A 99 5.60 -8.11 -14.81
N ALA A 100 6.06 -8.42 -13.60
CA ALA A 100 5.23 -8.46 -12.41
C ALA A 100 5.60 -7.30 -11.50
N CYS A 101 4.62 -6.75 -10.80
CA CYS A 101 4.83 -5.85 -9.68
C CYS A 101 5.87 -6.43 -8.70
N GLY A 102 6.79 -5.60 -8.20
CA GLY A 102 7.69 -5.99 -7.12
C GLY A 102 6.95 -6.09 -5.79
N VAL A 103 7.10 -7.19 -5.07
CA VAL A 103 6.59 -7.36 -3.70
C VAL A 103 7.71 -7.92 -2.84
N GLY A 104 7.90 -7.36 -1.65
CA GLY A 104 8.83 -7.91 -0.67
C GLY A 104 8.40 -7.60 0.75
N PHE A 105 8.79 -8.46 1.69
CA PHE A 105 8.47 -8.30 3.10
C PHE A 105 9.72 -8.43 3.94
N ILE A 106 9.72 -7.78 5.10
CA ILE A 106 10.78 -7.84 6.10
C ILE A 106 10.12 -8.09 7.44
N VAL A 107 10.68 -9.00 8.22
CA VAL A 107 10.16 -9.40 9.52
C VAL A 107 11.30 -9.52 10.52
N SER A 108 11.09 -9.06 11.75
CA SER A 108 11.99 -9.36 12.87
C SER A 108 11.65 -10.73 13.44
N ILE A 109 12.56 -11.70 13.29
CA ILE A 109 12.32 -13.08 13.74
C ILE A 109 12.24 -13.15 15.28
N ASP A 110 13.00 -12.31 15.97
CA ASP A 110 13.01 -12.17 17.42
C ASP A 110 11.75 -11.45 17.97
N GLY A 111 10.90 -10.89 17.10
CA GLY A 111 9.71 -10.14 17.50
C GLY A 111 10.02 -8.77 18.10
N THR A 112 11.24 -8.25 17.97
CA THR A 112 11.62 -6.92 18.47
C THR A 112 11.18 -5.84 17.50
N ARG A 113 10.51 -4.80 18.02
CA ARG A 113 10.14 -3.63 17.20
C ARG A 113 11.35 -2.74 17.00
N SER A 114 11.68 -2.45 15.75
CA SER A 114 12.77 -1.55 15.43
C SER A 114 12.47 -0.75 14.17
N HIS A 115 12.84 0.53 14.18
CA HIS A 115 12.83 1.38 13.00
C HIS A 115 13.75 0.84 11.89
N LYS A 116 14.71 -0.03 12.23
CA LYS A 116 15.57 -0.71 11.24
C LYS A 116 14.74 -1.45 10.19
N ILE A 117 13.65 -2.13 10.58
CA ILE A 117 12.80 -2.91 9.68
C ILE A 117 12.15 -2.01 8.62
N VAL A 118 11.74 -0.81 9.02
CA VAL A 118 11.17 0.19 8.11
C VAL A 118 12.23 0.69 7.13
N ARG A 119 13.46 0.96 7.59
CA ARG A 119 14.59 1.37 6.73
C ARG A 119 15.06 0.26 5.79
N ASP A 120 15.01 -0.99 6.21
CA ASP A 120 15.31 -2.10 5.33
C ASP A 120 14.23 -2.25 4.26
N ALA A 121 12.95 -2.00 4.62
CA ALA A 121 11.85 -2.03 3.67
C ALA A 121 11.95 -0.89 2.64
N GLU A 122 12.46 0.27 3.05
CA GLU A 122 12.84 1.36 2.15
C GLU A 122 13.88 0.93 1.12
N LYS A 123 14.99 0.34 1.58
CA LYS A 123 16.02 -0.19 0.66
C LYS A 123 15.46 -1.26 -0.28
N LEU A 124 14.60 -2.14 0.23
CA LEU A 124 13.95 -3.18 -0.57
C LEU A 124 13.04 -2.54 -1.64
N ALA A 125 12.22 -1.56 -1.27
CA ALA A 125 11.33 -0.83 -2.17
C ALA A 125 12.11 -0.11 -3.27
N MET A 126 13.18 0.61 -2.92
CA MET A 126 14.04 1.31 -3.87
C MET A 126 14.69 0.36 -4.89
N ARG A 127 15.10 -0.83 -4.45
CA ARG A 127 15.66 -1.85 -5.35
C ARG A 127 14.64 -2.41 -6.34
N MET A 128 13.35 -2.25 -6.11
CA MET A 128 12.27 -2.67 -7.01
C MET A 128 11.83 -1.56 -7.99
N ASN A 129 12.46 -0.38 -7.98
CA ASN A 129 12.09 0.71 -8.89
C ASN A 129 12.18 0.33 -10.38
N HIS A 130 13.15 -0.50 -10.76
CA HIS A 130 13.30 -0.99 -12.13
C HIS A 130 12.11 -1.84 -12.61
N ARG A 131 11.25 -2.29 -11.68
CA ARG A 131 10.02 -3.05 -11.95
C ARG A 131 8.76 -2.19 -11.81
N GLY A 132 8.90 -0.87 -11.66
CA GLY A 132 7.79 0.08 -11.56
C GLY A 132 7.51 0.72 -12.92
N ALA A 133 6.23 0.90 -13.24
CA ALA A 133 5.80 1.66 -14.41
C ALA A 133 5.58 3.13 -14.02
N CYS A 134 6.04 4.05 -14.88
CA CYS A 134 5.77 5.48 -14.78
C CYS A 134 4.74 5.93 -15.83
N ALA A 135 4.00 7.00 -15.54
CA ALA A 135 3.06 7.63 -16.45
C ALA A 135 3.81 8.47 -17.50
N CYS A 136 3.05 9.14 -18.38
CA CYS A 136 3.60 9.94 -19.48
C CYS A 136 4.44 11.16 -19.04
N ASP A 137 4.35 11.55 -17.77
CA ASP A 137 5.15 12.62 -17.17
C ASP A 137 6.50 12.10 -16.62
N ASN A 138 6.81 10.81 -16.78
CA ASN A 138 7.99 10.10 -16.24
C ASN A 138 8.16 10.12 -14.70
N ASP A 139 7.47 11.03 -14.00
CA ASP A 139 7.57 11.24 -12.55
C ASP A 139 6.40 10.64 -11.75
N THR A 140 5.27 10.34 -12.39
CA THR A 140 4.13 9.67 -11.72
C THR A 140 4.26 8.16 -11.82
N GLY A 141 4.57 7.47 -10.72
CA GLY A 141 4.50 6.00 -10.66
C GLY A 141 3.07 5.46 -10.66
N ASP A 142 2.84 4.25 -11.19
CA ASP A 142 1.53 3.56 -11.16
C ASP A 142 1.06 3.27 -9.71
N GLY A 143 2.02 3.10 -8.80
CA GLY A 143 1.80 3.24 -7.38
C GLY A 143 2.71 2.36 -6.54
N ALA A 144 3.01 2.87 -5.35
CA ALA A 144 3.81 2.19 -4.34
C ALA A 144 3.11 2.24 -2.99
N GLY A 145 3.47 1.32 -2.10
CA GLY A 145 2.96 1.33 -0.75
C GLY A 145 3.70 0.43 0.20
N VAL A 146 3.54 0.72 1.49
CA VAL A 146 4.07 -0.03 2.61
C VAL A 146 2.96 -0.30 3.62
N LEU A 147 2.83 -1.56 4.00
CA LEU A 147 2.04 -2.00 5.14
C LEU A 147 2.99 -2.20 6.31
N THR A 148 2.68 -1.59 7.45
CA THR A 148 3.47 -1.70 8.68
C THR A 148 2.58 -2.08 9.86
N ALA A 149 3.19 -2.60 10.93
CA ALA A 149 2.54 -2.58 12.24
C ALA A 149 2.32 -1.12 12.68
N ILE A 150 1.23 -0.86 13.42
CA ILE A 150 0.93 0.48 13.92
C ILE A 150 2.10 1.00 14.77
N PRO A 151 2.70 2.16 14.42
CA PRO A 151 3.80 2.75 15.18
C PRO A 151 3.27 3.45 16.44
N HIS A 152 2.85 2.65 17.43
CA HIS A 152 2.14 3.13 18.62
C HIS A 152 2.88 4.25 19.37
N ASN A 153 4.19 4.10 19.60
CA ASN A 153 4.96 5.11 20.34
C ASN A 153 4.94 6.46 19.61
N TYR A 154 5.10 6.45 18.28
CA TYR A 154 5.04 7.67 17.48
C TYR A 154 3.67 8.35 17.60
N TYR A 155 2.57 7.62 17.39
CA TYR A 155 1.22 8.19 17.52
C TYR A 155 0.89 8.64 18.94
N PHE A 156 1.34 7.91 19.96
CA PHE A 156 1.12 8.27 21.35
C PHE A 156 1.80 9.60 21.69
N HIS A 157 3.07 9.77 21.31
CA HIS A 157 3.81 11.02 21.55
C HIS A 157 3.22 12.19 20.73
N GLU A 158 3.00 11.99 19.44
CA GLU A 158 2.47 13.04 18.55
C GLU A 158 1.09 13.55 19.01
N LEU A 159 0.14 12.65 19.28
CA LEU A 159 -1.22 13.04 19.69
C LEU A 159 -1.24 13.72 21.06
N ARG A 160 -0.38 13.28 21.98
CA ARG A 160 -0.27 13.89 23.30
C ARG A 160 0.36 15.27 23.23
N GLU A 161 1.47 15.42 22.52
CA GLU A 161 2.23 16.67 22.43
C GLU A 161 1.52 17.74 21.61
N GLN A 162 0.91 17.37 20.47
CA GLN A 162 0.31 18.35 19.56
C GLN A 162 -1.18 18.63 19.84
N HIS A 163 -1.88 17.67 20.44
CA HIS A 163 -3.35 17.73 20.53
C HIS A 163 -3.89 17.44 21.94
N SER A 164 -3.04 17.15 22.94
CA SER A 164 -3.46 16.79 24.30
C SER A 164 -4.42 15.60 24.35
N ILE A 165 -4.20 14.61 23.47
CA ILE A 165 -5.04 13.42 23.37
C ILE A 165 -4.29 12.21 23.93
N ASP A 166 -4.86 11.59 24.96
CA ASP A 166 -4.33 10.36 25.54
C ASP A 166 -4.78 9.15 24.72
N LEU A 167 -3.85 8.58 23.97
CA LEU A 167 -4.09 7.38 23.18
C LEU A 167 -4.01 6.13 24.08
N PRO A 168 -5.00 5.20 24.03
CA PRO A 168 -4.93 3.98 24.81
C PRO A 168 -3.74 3.09 24.45
N PRO A 169 -3.41 2.09 25.29
CA PRO A 169 -2.38 1.12 24.99
C PRO A 169 -2.56 0.45 23.64
N PHE A 170 -1.44 0.06 23.02
CA PHE A 170 -1.43 -0.72 21.79
C PHE A 170 -2.42 -1.89 21.84
N ARG A 171 -3.19 -2.08 20.75
CA ARG A 171 -4.30 -3.05 20.57
C ARG A 171 -5.64 -2.71 21.23
N GLN A 172 -5.71 -1.69 22.08
CA GLN A 172 -6.98 -1.22 22.67
C GLN A 172 -7.65 -0.10 21.85
N TYR A 173 -7.02 0.31 20.76
CA TYR A 173 -7.56 1.26 19.80
C TYR A 173 -7.34 0.75 18.38
N ALA A 174 -8.12 1.27 17.44
CA ALA A 174 -7.94 1.06 16.02
C ALA A 174 -7.61 2.37 15.31
N THR A 175 -6.85 2.29 14.24
CA THR A 175 -6.53 3.44 13.39
C THR A 175 -6.55 3.07 11.93
N GLY A 176 -6.73 4.06 11.08
CA GLY A 176 -6.88 3.85 9.65
C GLY A 176 -6.73 5.12 8.86
N ILE A 177 -6.15 5.02 7.67
CA ILE A 177 -6.00 6.14 6.73
C ILE A 177 -7.13 6.10 5.71
N PHE A 178 -7.69 7.28 5.46
CA PHE A 178 -8.82 7.53 4.58
C PHE A 178 -8.39 8.52 3.50
N TYR A 179 -8.86 8.28 2.28
CA TYR A 179 -8.76 9.23 1.18
C TYR A 179 -10.12 9.89 0.99
N LEU A 180 -10.15 11.19 1.25
CA LEU A 180 -11.33 12.05 1.16
C LEU A 180 -11.07 13.18 0.16
N ASP A 181 -12.10 13.95 -0.16
CA ASP A 181 -11.95 15.23 -0.84
C ASP A 181 -11.90 16.37 0.19
N LYS A 182 -11.10 17.41 -0.07
CA LYS A 182 -11.00 18.61 0.80
C LYS A 182 -12.34 19.33 1.02
N ILE A 183 -13.29 19.18 0.11
CA ILE A 183 -14.60 19.85 0.19
C ILE A 183 -15.56 19.07 1.08
N HIS A 184 -15.57 17.73 0.95
CA HIS A 184 -16.58 16.86 1.57
C HIS A 184 -16.07 16.11 2.81
N HIS A 185 -14.80 16.30 3.21
CA HIS A 185 -14.21 15.48 4.27
C HIS A 185 -14.97 15.60 5.59
N ALA A 186 -15.42 16.79 5.99
CA ALA A 186 -16.14 17.01 7.24
C ALA A 186 -17.45 16.21 7.30
N ASP A 187 -18.23 16.21 6.21
CA ASP A 187 -19.47 15.44 6.12
C ASP A 187 -19.22 13.92 6.14
N CYS A 188 -18.14 13.46 5.48
CA CYS A 188 -17.72 12.07 5.53
C CYS A 188 -17.26 11.65 6.93
N GLU A 189 -16.48 12.48 7.61
CA GLU A 189 -16.00 12.26 8.98
C GLU A 189 -17.18 12.22 9.97
N ALA A 190 -18.17 13.11 9.82
CA ALA A 190 -19.39 13.11 10.63
C ALA A 190 -20.25 11.87 10.40
N GLN A 191 -20.47 11.47 9.14
CA GLN A 191 -21.21 10.25 8.81
C GLN A 191 -20.48 9.00 9.31
N PHE A 192 -19.15 8.96 9.19
CA PHE A 192 -18.34 7.88 9.72
C PHE A 192 -18.45 7.78 11.24
N THR A 193 -18.43 8.91 11.94
CA THR A 193 -18.58 8.98 13.40
C THR A 193 -19.94 8.41 13.84
N LYS A 194 -21.02 8.77 13.16
CA LYS A 194 -22.36 8.20 13.43
C LYS A 194 -22.39 6.67 13.25
N ILE A 195 -21.80 6.16 12.16
CA ILE A 195 -21.74 4.71 11.93
C ILE A 195 -20.84 4.01 12.96
N ALA A 196 -19.78 4.67 13.44
CA ALA A 196 -18.92 4.16 14.49
C ALA A 196 -19.70 4.01 15.81
N GLU A 197 -20.49 5.01 16.19
CA GLU A 197 -21.36 4.96 17.37
C GLU A 197 -22.38 3.82 17.27
N GLU A 198 -23.01 3.64 16.10
CA GLU A 198 -23.88 2.49 15.80
C GLU A 198 -23.18 1.12 15.88
N CYS A 199 -21.84 1.10 15.88
CA CYS A 199 -20.99 -0.09 15.99
C CYS A 199 -20.31 -0.20 17.35
N ASN A 200 -20.76 0.54 18.38
CA ASN A 200 -20.17 0.60 19.72
C ASN A 200 -18.71 1.05 19.73
N LEU A 201 -18.33 1.91 18.79
CA LEU A 201 -17.02 2.53 18.69
C LEU A 201 -17.15 4.05 18.83
N LYS A 202 -16.19 4.67 19.50
CA LYS A 202 -16.06 6.12 19.63
C LYS A 202 -14.85 6.60 18.86
N VAL A 203 -15.03 7.66 18.07
CA VAL A 203 -13.93 8.39 17.44
C VAL A 203 -13.26 9.25 18.51
N LEU A 204 -11.96 9.04 18.74
CA LEU A 204 -11.14 9.91 19.58
C LEU A 204 -10.71 11.16 18.83
N TYR A 205 -10.15 10.95 17.63
CA TYR A 205 -9.51 12.03 16.89
C TYR A 205 -9.39 11.72 15.40
N TRP A 206 -9.40 12.79 14.61
CA TRP A 206 -9.04 12.77 13.20
C TRP A 206 -7.78 13.60 12.96
N ARG A 207 -6.70 12.91 12.64
CA ARG A 207 -5.40 13.47 12.30
C ARG A 207 -5.31 13.72 10.79
N THR A 208 -4.78 14.86 10.38
CA THR A 208 -4.36 15.07 8.98
C THR A 208 -3.02 14.38 8.80
N VAL A 209 -2.90 13.49 7.82
CA VAL A 209 -1.63 12.80 7.56
C VAL A 209 -0.66 13.81 6.95
N PRO A 210 0.52 14.03 7.55
CA PRO A 210 1.53 14.90 6.96
C PRO A 210 2.04 14.31 5.65
N THR A 211 1.97 15.10 4.58
CA THR A 211 2.39 14.71 3.23
C THR A 211 3.24 15.80 2.58
N ASN A 212 4.16 15.40 1.72
CA ASN A 212 4.99 16.29 0.92
C ASN A 212 4.77 16.04 -0.58
N SER A 213 3.93 16.85 -1.20
CA SER A 213 3.57 16.74 -2.62
C SER A 213 4.61 17.35 -3.59
N ALA A 214 5.73 17.89 -3.08
CA ALA A 214 6.75 18.50 -3.93
C ALA A 214 7.46 17.48 -4.84
N GLY A 215 7.56 16.23 -4.39
CA GLY A 215 8.30 15.17 -5.08
C GLY A 215 7.48 14.26 -6.00
N ILE A 216 6.16 14.48 -6.14
CA ILE A 216 5.28 13.65 -6.98
C ILE A 216 4.97 14.34 -8.32
N GLY A 217 4.80 13.55 -9.37
CA GLY A 217 4.45 14.02 -10.72
C GLY A 217 3.09 14.73 -10.79
N GLU A 218 2.87 15.50 -11.85
CA GLU A 218 1.68 16.35 -12.00
C GLU A 218 0.39 15.53 -12.11
N VAL A 219 0.46 14.37 -12.77
CA VAL A 219 -0.70 13.45 -12.86
C VAL A 219 -1.10 12.97 -11.46
N ALA A 220 -0.13 12.52 -10.65
CA ALA A 220 -0.38 12.11 -9.26
C ALA A 220 -0.94 13.26 -8.41
N ARG A 221 -0.39 14.47 -8.55
CA ARG A 221 -0.78 15.66 -7.79
C ARG A 221 -2.22 16.08 -8.09
N SER A 222 -2.63 16.02 -9.36
CA SER A 222 -4.02 16.31 -9.76
C SER A 222 -5.03 15.33 -9.14
N GLY A 223 -4.59 14.10 -8.86
CA GLY A 223 -5.37 13.04 -8.26
C GLY A 223 -5.23 12.93 -6.73
N GLU A 224 -4.42 13.78 -6.09
CA GLU A 224 -4.04 13.65 -4.68
C GLU A 224 -5.28 13.74 -3.76
N PRO A 225 -5.53 12.74 -2.90
CA PRO A 225 -6.63 12.79 -1.95
C PRO A 225 -6.26 13.61 -0.70
N PHE A 226 -7.27 14.16 -0.04
CA PHE A 226 -7.10 14.65 1.32
C PHE A 226 -7.01 13.45 2.28
N MET A 227 -5.82 13.23 2.85
CA MET A 227 -5.54 12.06 3.68
C MET A 227 -5.85 12.33 5.14
N ARG A 228 -6.82 11.59 5.68
CA ARG A 228 -7.27 11.71 7.06
C ARG A 228 -7.09 10.38 7.79
N GLN A 229 -6.60 10.43 9.02
CA GLN A 229 -6.37 9.27 9.84
C GLN A 229 -7.26 9.33 11.07
N VAL A 230 -8.07 8.29 11.27
CA VAL A 230 -8.96 8.20 12.43
C VAL A 230 -8.32 7.39 13.54
N PHE A 231 -8.61 7.75 14.79
CA PHE A 231 -8.32 6.95 15.98
C PHE A 231 -9.64 6.60 16.67
N LEU A 232 -9.87 5.31 16.86
CA LEU A 232 -11.11 4.73 17.38
C LEU A 232 -10.83 3.93 18.64
N VAL A 233 -11.77 4.00 19.58
CA VAL A 233 -11.79 3.18 20.79
C VAL A 233 -13.15 2.51 20.94
N PRO A 234 -13.25 1.36 21.61
CA PRO A 234 -14.54 0.81 21.94
C PRO A 234 -15.25 1.71 22.97
N SER A 235 -16.57 1.85 22.85
CA SER A 235 -17.38 2.67 23.76
C SER A 235 -17.40 2.12 25.19
N SER A 236 -17.17 0.81 25.33
CA SER A 236 -16.95 0.11 26.59
C SER A 236 -15.74 -0.84 26.47
N PRO A 237 -15.07 -1.23 27.56
CA PRO A 237 -13.97 -2.19 27.49
C PRO A 237 -14.43 -3.52 26.88
N VAL A 238 -13.77 -3.94 25.81
CA VAL A 238 -14.04 -5.22 25.13
C VAL A 238 -12.74 -5.98 24.86
N PRO A 239 -12.79 -7.32 24.71
CA PRO A 239 -11.63 -8.10 24.26
C PRO A 239 -11.12 -7.66 22.89
N GLU A 240 -9.83 -7.88 22.62
CA GLU A 240 -9.17 -7.50 21.35
C GLU A 240 -9.89 -8.06 20.11
N GLU A 241 -10.35 -9.31 20.18
CA GLU A 241 -11.07 -9.97 19.10
C GLU A 241 -12.41 -9.28 18.78
N GLU A 242 -13.11 -8.81 19.81
CA GLU A 242 -14.37 -8.11 19.65
C GLU A 242 -14.16 -6.72 19.03
N LEU A 243 -13.11 -6.00 19.45
CA LEU A 243 -12.70 -4.75 18.80
C LEU A 243 -12.41 -4.97 17.31
N GLN A 244 -11.72 -6.05 16.95
CA GLN A 244 -11.43 -6.37 15.54
C GLN A 244 -12.71 -6.62 14.73
N LYS A 245 -13.68 -7.36 15.30
CA LYS A 245 -14.99 -7.59 14.66
C LYS A 245 -15.76 -6.29 14.48
N GLN A 246 -15.86 -5.46 15.51
CA GLN A 246 -16.54 -4.16 15.45
C GLN A 246 -15.92 -3.25 14.39
N VAL A 247 -14.58 -3.16 14.35
CA VAL A 247 -13.85 -2.36 13.36
C VAL A 247 -14.05 -2.90 11.94
N PHE A 248 -14.08 -4.22 11.77
CA PHE A 248 -14.38 -4.84 10.48
C PHE A 248 -15.79 -4.50 10.00
N VAL A 249 -16.80 -4.62 10.87
CA VAL A 249 -18.20 -4.27 10.56
C VAL A 249 -18.31 -2.79 10.24
N LEU A 250 -17.71 -1.90 11.04
CA LEU A 250 -17.66 -0.46 10.79
C LEU A 250 -17.08 -0.17 9.41
N ARG A 251 -15.93 -0.77 9.06
CA ARG A 251 -15.29 -0.59 7.75
C ARG A 251 -16.25 -0.96 6.62
N LYS A 252 -16.93 -2.11 6.73
CA LYS A 252 -17.89 -2.57 5.72
C LYS A 252 -19.08 -1.63 5.60
N ARG A 253 -19.72 -1.27 6.71
CA ARG A 253 -20.87 -0.37 6.73
C ARG A 253 -20.52 1.01 6.16
N ALA A 254 -19.41 1.60 6.59
CA ALA A 254 -18.93 2.88 6.09
C ALA A 254 -18.67 2.85 4.56
N THR A 255 -18.02 1.79 4.07
CA THR A 255 -17.74 1.61 2.63
C THR A 255 -19.01 1.47 1.79
N HIS A 256 -20.11 0.97 2.35
CA HIS A 256 -21.37 0.83 1.63
C HIS A 256 -22.29 2.06 1.75
N LYS A 257 -22.27 2.77 2.89
CA LYS A 257 -23.19 3.87 3.17
C LYS A 257 -22.69 5.26 2.76
N ILE A 258 -21.39 5.53 2.91
CA ILE A 258 -20.84 6.88 2.76
C ILE A 258 -20.56 7.28 1.30
N PRO A 259 -20.04 6.39 0.43
CA PRO A 259 -19.76 6.76 -0.95
C PRO A 259 -21.01 7.24 -1.70
N LYS A 260 -20.88 8.40 -2.33
CA LYS A 260 -21.94 9.04 -3.13
C LYS A 260 -21.33 9.50 -4.46
N PRO A 261 -22.12 9.62 -5.54
CA PRO A 261 -21.65 10.24 -6.77
C PRO A 261 -21.05 11.62 -6.50
N GLY A 262 -19.83 11.88 -7.00
CA GLY A 262 -19.12 13.13 -6.79
C GLY A 262 -18.38 13.27 -5.44
N VAL A 263 -18.49 12.28 -4.54
CA VAL A 263 -17.79 12.29 -3.24
C VAL A 263 -16.75 11.17 -3.18
N ARG A 264 -15.49 11.53 -2.97
CA ARG A 264 -14.40 10.58 -2.73
C ARG A 264 -14.43 10.12 -1.29
N PHE A 265 -14.60 8.81 -1.12
CA PHE A 265 -14.48 8.15 0.16
C PHE A 265 -13.83 6.79 -0.06
N TYR A 266 -12.61 6.61 0.45
CA TYR A 266 -11.90 5.34 0.38
C TYR A 266 -11.11 5.06 1.66
N ILE A 267 -11.28 3.87 2.22
CA ILE A 267 -10.58 3.42 3.42
C ILE A 267 -9.36 2.61 2.99
N CYS A 268 -8.15 3.14 3.20
CA CYS A 268 -6.91 2.46 2.85
C CYS A 268 -6.58 1.32 3.80
N SER A 269 -6.70 1.61 5.10
CA SER A 269 -6.57 0.66 6.19
C SER A 269 -7.50 1.07 7.31
N LEU A 270 -7.96 0.11 8.11
CA LEU A 270 -8.64 0.35 9.38
C LEU A 270 -8.48 -0.92 10.22
N SER A 271 -7.61 -0.86 11.22
CA SER A 271 -7.17 -2.03 12.00
C SER A 271 -6.60 -1.60 13.36
N ASN A 272 -6.56 -2.52 14.32
CA ASN A 272 -5.88 -2.35 15.60
C ASN A 272 -4.43 -2.89 15.61
N THR A 273 -3.96 -3.45 14.48
CA THR A 273 -2.61 -4.02 14.36
C THR A 273 -1.75 -3.37 13.27
N THR A 274 -2.35 -2.99 12.13
CA THR A 274 -1.62 -2.59 10.94
C THR A 274 -2.12 -1.27 10.34
N VAL A 275 -1.23 -0.57 9.63
CA VAL A 275 -1.55 0.64 8.87
C VAL A 275 -0.89 0.57 7.49
N ILE A 276 -1.58 1.11 6.48
CA ILE A 276 -1.11 1.09 5.09
C ILE A 276 -0.88 2.51 4.62
N TYR A 277 0.37 2.80 4.24
CA TYR A 277 0.78 4.02 3.56
C TYR A 277 0.97 3.68 2.08
N LYS A 278 0.14 4.24 1.21
CA LYS A 278 0.24 4.00 -0.24
C LYS A 278 -0.15 5.24 -1.01
N GLY A 279 0.08 5.22 -2.31
CA GLY A 279 -0.34 6.29 -3.20
C GLY A 279 0.13 6.05 -4.62
N GLN A 280 -0.09 7.06 -5.46
CA GLN A 280 0.32 7.06 -6.86
C GLN A 280 1.63 7.82 -7.00
N PHE A 281 2.73 7.10 -6.78
CA PHE A 281 4.11 7.59 -6.86
C PHE A 281 5.05 6.38 -7.01
N THR A 282 6.31 6.62 -7.35
CA THR A 282 7.35 5.58 -7.45
C THR A 282 7.76 5.05 -6.08
N SER A 283 8.50 3.92 -6.03
CA SER A 283 8.84 3.31 -4.74
C SER A 283 9.86 4.13 -3.92
N ASP A 284 10.66 4.97 -4.57
CA ASP A 284 11.54 5.93 -3.88
C ASP A 284 10.77 7.16 -3.35
N GLN A 285 9.79 7.66 -4.12
CA GLN A 285 8.97 8.81 -3.74
C GLN A 285 8.13 8.52 -2.48
N LEU A 286 7.69 7.27 -2.25
CA LEU A 286 6.93 6.85 -1.07
C LEU A 286 7.52 7.36 0.25
N TRP A 287 8.83 7.24 0.41
CA TRP A 287 9.55 7.55 1.65
C TRP A 287 9.81 9.04 1.86
N ARG A 288 9.69 9.83 0.79
CA ARG A 288 9.80 11.29 0.82
C ARG A 288 8.42 11.94 0.95
N TYR A 289 7.38 11.27 0.47
CA TYR A 289 6.01 11.75 0.48
C TYR A 289 5.39 11.70 1.88
N PHE A 290 5.54 10.59 2.61
CA PHE A 290 5.07 10.49 4.00
C PHE A 290 6.19 10.87 4.96
N THR A 291 6.00 11.97 5.68
CA THR A 291 6.99 12.56 6.61
C THR A 291 6.64 12.31 8.06
#